data_AF-A0A7X0JVX3-F1
#
_entry.id   AF-A0A7X0JVX3-F1
#
_cell.length_a   1.000
_cell.length_b   1.000
_cell.length_c   1.000
_cell.angle_alpha   90.00
_cell.angle_beta   90.00
_cell.angle_gamma   90.00
#
_symmetry.space_group_name_H-M   'P 1'
#
loop_
_entity.id
_entity.type
_entity.pdbx_description
1 polymer ?
#
loop_
_entity_poly.entity_id
_entity_poly.type
_entity_poly.pdbx_seq_one_letter_code
_entity_poly.pdbx_strand_id
1 'polypeptide(L)'
;MNYDQWVVGEDGLSASHACGWSIRVEGNPASPSEVCPGSVPRDLDALEQARLLRHGLDAIAKAAKQSKPSSAAVAAKKAAEKYASDPNRTRKPTLSLKRKP
;
A
#
# COMPACT_ATOMS: atom_id res chain seq x y z
N MET A 1 -21.33 0.03 16.64
CA MET A 1 -20.78 0.06 15.28
C MET A 1 -19.37 -0.53 15.29
N ASN A 2 -18.98 -1.35 14.31
CA ASN A 2 -17.61 -1.87 14.20
C ASN A 2 -16.80 -1.00 13.23
N TYR A 3 -15.82 -0.25 13.72
CA TYR A 3 -15.13 0.78 12.93
C TYR A 3 -14.01 0.23 12.05
N ASP A 4 -13.58 -1.00 12.27
CA ASP A 4 -12.41 -1.59 11.60
C ASP A 4 -12.78 -2.48 10.41
N GLN A 5 -14.07 -2.65 10.12
CA GLN A 5 -14.57 -3.46 8.99
C GLN A 5 -14.49 -2.71 7.65
N TRP A 6 -13.28 -2.31 7.27
CA TRP A 6 -12.99 -1.67 6.00
C TRP A 6 -12.36 -2.66 5.02
N VAL A 7 -12.92 -2.69 3.81
CA VAL A 7 -12.37 -3.40 2.67
C VAL A 7 -11.79 -2.37 1.71
N VAL A 8 -10.48 -2.40 1.52
CA VAL A 8 -9.79 -1.51 0.58
C VAL A 8 -9.90 -2.10 -0.82
N GLY A 9 -10.25 -1.28 -1.81
CA GLY A 9 -10.30 -1.67 -3.21
C GLY A 9 -8.91 -2.00 -3.77
N GLU A 10 -8.89 -2.73 -4.89
CA GLU A 10 -7.63 -3.11 -5.56
C GLU A 10 -6.82 -1.89 -6.04
N ASP A 11 -7.50 -0.77 -6.26
CA ASP A 11 -6.90 0.52 -6.59
C ASP A 11 -6.09 1.13 -5.44
N GLY A 12 -6.29 0.67 -4.20
CA GLY A 12 -5.63 1.21 -3.00
C GLY A 12 -6.02 2.67 -2.70
N LEU A 13 -7.08 3.16 -3.36
CA LEU A 13 -7.58 4.54 -3.29
C LEU A 13 -9.05 4.59 -2.89
N SER A 14 -9.75 3.46 -2.95
CA SER A 14 -11.12 3.33 -2.47
C SER A 14 -11.19 2.40 -1.26
N ALA A 15 -12.15 2.63 -0.37
CA ALA A 15 -12.49 1.70 0.69
C ALA A 15 -14.00 1.65 0.92
N SER A 16 -14.51 0.46 1.21
CA SER A 16 -15.92 0.21 1.51
C SER A 16 -16.07 -0.41 2.89
N HIS A 17 -17.00 0.12 3.67
CA HIS A 17 -17.35 -0.38 4.99
C HIS A 17 -18.58 -1.28 4.92
N ALA A 18 -18.68 -2.23 5.86
CA ALA A 18 -19.81 -3.16 5.95
C ALA A 18 -21.19 -2.49 6.09
N CYS A 19 -21.26 -1.23 6.56
CA CYS A 19 -22.50 -0.47 6.65
C CYS A 19 -22.99 0.12 5.31
N GLY A 20 -22.26 -0.13 4.22
CA GLY A 20 -22.56 0.43 2.89
C GLY A 20 -21.91 1.77 2.61
N TRP A 21 -21.10 2.30 3.53
CA TRP A 21 -20.36 3.53 3.30
C TRP A 21 -19.11 3.27 2.47
N SER A 22 -18.95 4.03 1.38
CA SER A 22 -17.74 4.05 0.56
C SER A 22 -16.99 5.37 0.71
N ILE A 23 -15.67 5.30 0.64
CA ILE A 23 -14.76 6.46 0.61
C ILE A 23 -13.87 6.29 -0.61
N ARG A 24 -13.72 7.36 -1.38
CA ARG A 24 -12.73 7.47 -2.44
C ARG A 24 -11.75 8.58 -2.12
N VAL A 25 -10.47 8.29 -2.27
CA VAL A 25 -9.38 9.23 -2.06
C VAL A 25 -8.72 9.51 -3.39
N GLU A 26 -8.54 10.78 -3.71
CA GLU A 26 -7.81 11.21 -4.91
C GLU A 26 -6.37 11.63 -4.55
N GLY A 27 -5.43 11.27 -5.42
CA GLY A 27 -4.02 11.59 -5.26
C GLY A 27 -3.24 10.59 -4.41
N ASN A 28 -2.44 11.08 -3.45
CA ASN A 28 -1.59 10.23 -2.63
C ASN A 28 -2.32 9.77 -1.36
N PRO A 29 -2.46 8.45 -1.10
CA PRO A 29 -3.13 7.95 0.11
C PRO A 29 -2.44 8.36 1.43
N ALA A 30 -1.16 8.78 1.40
CA ALA A 30 -0.47 9.34 2.57
C ALA A 30 -0.68 10.85 2.75
N SER A 31 -1.10 11.54 1.70
CA SER A 31 -1.36 12.99 1.67
C SER A 31 -2.49 13.24 0.67
N PRO A 32 -3.74 12.92 1.05
CA PRO A 32 -4.86 12.94 0.13
C PRO A 32 -5.11 14.38 -0.32
N SER A 33 -5.28 14.57 -1.62
CA SER A 33 -5.63 15.89 -2.18
C SER A 33 -7.11 16.18 -1.99
N GLU A 34 -7.93 15.14 -2.10
CA GLU A 34 -9.38 15.21 -1.91
C GLU A 34 -9.90 13.89 -1.34
N VAL A 35 -10.94 13.99 -0.52
CA VAL A 35 -11.64 12.83 0.06
C VAL A 35 -13.12 12.95 -0.30
N CYS A 36 -13.59 12.00 -1.08
CA CYS A 36 -14.96 11.92 -1.57
C CYS A 36 -15.71 10.83 -0.78
N PRO A 37 -16.48 11.19 0.26
CA PRO A 37 -17.39 10.24 0.89
C PRO A 37 -18.56 9.93 -0.06
N GLY A 38 -18.83 8.64 -0.25
CA GLY A 38 -19.96 8.15 -1.02
C GLY A 38 -21.24 8.09 -0.19
N SER A 39 -22.07 7.07 -0.45
CA SER A 39 -23.37 6.90 0.22
C SER A 39 -23.20 6.74 1.73
N VAL A 40 -23.60 7.76 2.50
CA VAL A 40 -23.62 7.73 3.97
C VAL A 40 -25.00 7.25 4.44
N PRO A 41 -25.08 6.24 5.33
CA PRO A 41 -26.35 5.86 5.95
C PRO A 41 -26.95 7.04 6.75
N ARG A 42 -28.26 7.30 6.58
CA ARG A 42 -28.94 8.46 7.18
C ARG A 42 -29.07 8.40 8.70
N ASP A 43 -28.94 7.21 9.27
CA ASP A 43 -29.15 6.96 10.71
C ASP A 43 -27.87 7.12 11.55
N LEU A 44 -26.76 7.55 10.94
CA LEU A 44 -25.48 7.74 11.63
C LEU A 44 -25.35 9.16 12.17
N ASP A 45 -25.01 9.25 13.45
CA ASP A 45 -24.74 10.53 14.10
C ASP A 45 -23.44 11.15 13.55
N ALA A 46 -23.32 12.48 13.58
CA ALA A 46 -22.18 13.20 12.99
C ALA A 46 -20.83 12.76 13.60
N LEU A 47 -20.83 12.42 14.89
CA LEU A 47 -19.66 11.91 15.59
C LEU A 47 -19.23 10.53 15.06
N GLU A 48 -20.20 9.67 14.78
CA GLU A 48 -19.96 8.34 14.21
C GLU A 48 -19.47 8.45 12.76
N GLN A 49 -20.01 9.41 12.01
CA GLN A 49 -19.52 9.73 10.67
C GLN A 49 -18.04 10.12 10.68
N ALA A 50 -17.64 11.05 11.54
CA ALA A 50 -16.24 11.47 11.64
C ALA A 50 -15.31 10.31 12.05
N ARG A 51 -15.76 9.43 12.96
CA ARG A 51 -14.99 8.24 13.37
C ARG A 51 -14.81 7.28 12.20
N LEU A 52 -15.88 6.91 11.51
CA LEU A 52 -15.83 6.03 10.34
C LEU A 52 -14.90 6.59 9.26
N LEU A 53 -15.01 7.88 8.94
CA LEU A 53 -14.12 8.53 7.97
C LEU A 53 -12.64 8.36 8.37
N ARG A 54 -12.32 8.60 9.64
CA ARG A 54 -10.95 8.44 10.16
C ARG A 54 -10.45 7.01 10.03
N HIS A 55 -11.25 6.02 10.42
CA HIS A 55 -10.86 4.61 10.33
C HIS A 55 -10.72 4.14 8.87
N GLY A 56 -11.58 4.63 7.97
CA GLY A 56 -11.50 4.31 6.54
C GLY A 56 -10.24 4.88 5.88
N LEU A 57 -9.89 6.14 6.19
CA LEU A 57 -8.63 6.74 5.71
C LEU A 57 -7.40 6.01 6.27
N ASP A 58 -7.43 5.57 7.53
CA ASP A 58 -6.33 4.81 8.12
C ASP A 58 -6.17 3.43 7.45
N ALA A 59 -7.27 2.77 7.08
CA ALA A 59 -7.24 1.52 6.32
C ALA A 59 -6.58 1.70 4.93
N ILE A 60 -6.98 2.75 4.21
CA ILE A 60 -6.39 3.11 2.90
C ILE A 60 -4.89 3.42 3.06
N ALA A 61 -4.50 4.22 4.06
CA ALA A 61 -3.11 4.56 4.30
C ALA A 61 -2.26 3.34 4.69
N LYS A 62 -2.81 2.38 5.43
CA LYS A 62 -2.15 1.10 5.77
C LYS A 62 -1.94 0.25 4.53
N ALA A 63 -2.96 0.08 3.69
CA ALA A 63 -2.85 -0.67 2.43
C ALA A 63 -1.80 -0.05 1.50
N ALA A 64 -1.78 1.28 1.38
CA ALA A 64 -0.79 1.99 0.58
C ALA A 64 0.65 1.91 1.12
N LYS A 65 0.84 1.72 2.42
CA LYS A 65 2.17 1.47 3.00
C LYS A 65 2.64 0.04 2.72
N GLN A 66 1.73 -0.93 2.68
CA GLN A 66 2.06 -2.33 2.37
C GLN A 66 2.42 -2.52 0.89
N SER A 67 1.83 -1.74 -0.01
CA SER A 67 2.13 -1.82 -1.45
C SER A 67 3.45 -1.13 -1.85
N LYS A 68 4.01 -0.25 -1.01
CA LYS A 68 5.32 0.36 -1.27
C LYS A 68 6.43 -0.69 -1.09
N PRO A 69 7.26 -0.97 -2.11
CA PRO A 69 8.43 -1.80 -1.92
C PRO A 69 9.31 -1.14 -0.86
N SER A 70 9.75 -1.93 0.12
CA SER A 70 10.63 -1.43 1.18
C SER A 70 11.83 -0.72 0.55
N SER A 71 12.32 0.35 1.19
CA SER A 71 13.49 1.10 0.71
C SER A 71 14.70 0.19 0.46
N ALA A 72 14.80 -0.91 1.21
CA ALA A 72 15.76 -1.99 1.01
C ALA A 72 15.60 -2.71 -0.35
N ALA A 73 14.37 -3.03 -0.76
CA ALA A 73 14.10 -3.68 -2.05
C ALA A 73 14.37 -2.73 -3.24
N VAL A 74 14.07 -1.44 -3.09
CA VAL A 74 14.38 -0.42 -4.11
C VAL A 74 15.89 -0.18 -4.21
N ALA A 75 16.59 -0.14 -3.07
CA ALA A 75 18.05 -0.04 -3.03
C ALA A 75 18.73 -1.28 -3.64
N ALA A 76 18.22 -2.48 -3.37
CA ALA A 76 18.71 -3.73 -3.96
C ALA A 76 18.54 -3.75 -5.49
N LYS A 77 17.39 -3.28 -6.02
CA LYS A 77 17.18 -3.15 -7.47
C LYS A 77 18.15 -2.14 -8.10
N LYS A 78 18.32 -0.96 -7.50
CA LYS A 78 19.30 0.04 -7.98
C LYS A 78 20.75 -0.46 -7.90
N ALA A 79 21.09 -1.23 -6.88
CA ALA A 79 22.40 -1.85 -6.75
C ALA A 79 22.63 -2.93 -7.82
N ALA A 80 21.61 -3.77 -8.09
CA ALA A 80 21.66 -4.80 -9.13
C ALA A 80 21.78 -4.20 -10.54
N GLU A 81 21.05 -3.11 -10.81
CA GLU A 81 21.08 -2.40 -12.10
C GLU A 81 22.45 -1.73 -12.34
N LYS A 82 23.04 -1.12 -11.31
CA LYS A 82 24.44 -0.65 -11.37
C LYS A 82 25.45 -1.78 -11.56
N TYR A 83 25.15 -2.98 -11.06
CA TYR A 83 26.02 -4.15 -11.21
C TYR A 83 25.93 -4.80 -12.60
N ALA A 84 24.86 -4.53 -13.36
CA ALA A 84 24.59 -5.10 -14.68
C ALA A 84 25.17 -4.27 -15.84
N SER A 85 25.36 -2.95 -15.65
CA SER A 85 25.75 -2.02 -16.72
C SER A 85 27.27 -1.87 -16.96
N ASP A 86 28.12 -2.72 -16.37
CA ASP A 86 29.58 -2.64 -16.59
C ASP A 86 30.04 -3.56 -17.73
N PRO A 87 30.41 -3.02 -18.92
CA PRO A 87 30.84 -3.83 -20.07
C PRO A 87 32.27 -4.38 -19.91
N ASN A 88 33.05 -3.96 -18.91
CA ASN A 88 34.44 -4.36 -18.69
C ASN A 88 34.59 -5.16 -17.39
N ARG A 89 33.72 -6.16 -17.19
CA ARG A 89 33.73 -6.96 -15.98
C ARG A 89 34.28 -8.37 -16.21
N THR A 90 35.26 -8.73 -15.39
CA THR A 90 35.78 -10.09 -15.27
C THR A 90 34.72 -11.02 -14.67
N ARG A 91 34.44 -12.13 -15.37
CA ARG A 91 33.54 -13.19 -14.88
C ARG A 91 34.14 -13.76 -13.59
N LYS A 92 33.46 -13.54 -12.46
CA LYS A 92 33.86 -14.15 -11.19
C LYS A 92 33.65 -15.66 -11.31
N PRO A 93 34.67 -16.50 -11.04
CA PRO A 93 34.51 -17.94 -11.11
C PRO A 93 33.51 -18.39 -10.05
N THR A 94 32.48 -19.13 -10.48
CA THR A 94 31.51 -19.74 -9.58
C THR A 94 32.19 -20.91 -8.88
N LEU A 95 32.56 -20.72 -7.60
CA LEU A 95 33.11 -21.80 -6.77
C LEU A 95 32.02 -22.85 -6.54
N SER A 96 32.05 -23.91 -7.35
CA SER A 96 31.22 -25.08 -7.15
C SER A 96 31.88 -25.97 -6.10
N LEU A 97 31.27 -26.07 -4.92
CA LEU A 97 31.68 -27.05 -3.92
C LEU A 97 31.38 -28.45 -4.47
N LYS A 98 32.41 -29.19 -4.90
CA LYS A 98 32.28 -30.62 -5.20
C LYS A 98 31.88 -31.34 -3.92
N ARG A 99 30.66 -31.87 -3.90
CA ARG A 99 30.26 -32.85 -2.87
C ARG A 99 31.11 -34.12 -3.07
N LYS A 100 31.81 -34.53 -2.02
CA LYS A 100 32.54 -35.82 -2.00
C LYS A 100 31.53 -36.97 -1.84
N PRO A 101 31.81 -38.15 -2.45
CA PRO A 101 31.01 -39.36 -2.29
C PRO A 101 31.12 -39.93 -0.88
#